data_AF-A0A098G1L7-F1
#
_entry.id   AF-A0A098G1L7-F1
#
_cell.length_a   1.000
_cell.length_b   1.000
_cell.length_c   1.000
_cell.angle_alpha   90.00
_cell.angle_beta   90.00
_cell.angle_gamma   90.00
#
_symmetry.space_group_name_H-M   'P 1'
#
loop_
_entity.id
_entity.type
_entity.pdbx_description
1 polymer ?
#
loop_
_entity_poly.entity_id
_entity_poly.type
_entity_poly.pdbx_seq_one_letter_code
_entity_poly.pdbx_strand_id
1 'polypeptide(L)'
;MLTREHIQKIIKECREIGNDGLDNGIHASIPDLNVDIVTPPIDFLGAGGNPAVFVNKNTFKLLGSLHRDWIVDRTIALKISLFNQAPIQIIGAIVHETGHAFNVAAQIDNTETNAYIFEIEAILHLLKSGYLLSYGCTETDVYFYFDSRLSYYRQGVHESKYLASLMEKIKVSPKPEPEASPLPSISLVSTPIIASTNVSTPQRNTLFAQKLIKTSLPKDSPFSDCEEFINAGKTLTAPFIRSKL
;
A
#
# COMPACT_ATOMS: atom_id res chain seq x y z
N MET A 1 2.20 14.58 -8.68
CA MET A 1 1.86 13.15 -8.90
C MET A 1 3.15 12.40 -9.21
N LEU A 2 3.38 11.22 -8.61
CA LEU A 2 4.56 10.42 -8.94
C LEU A 2 4.42 9.85 -10.36
N THR A 3 5.48 9.97 -11.17
CA THR A 3 5.56 9.42 -12.53
C THR A 3 6.22 8.04 -12.51
N ARG A 4 6.15 7.28 -13.61
CA ARG A 4 6.89 6.02 -13.77
C ARG A 4 8.39 6.19 -13.49
N GLU A 5 8.98 7.31 -13.90
CA GLU A 5 10.39 7.63 -13.63
C GLU A 5 10.65 7.82 -12.12
N HIS A 6 9.74 8.48 -11.41
CA HIS A 6 9.84 8.60 -9.95
C HIS A 6 9.80 7.24 -9.26
N ILE A 7 8.89 6.35 -9.69
CA ILE A 7 8.79 4.98 -9.14
C ILE A 7 10.10 4.23 -9.36
N GLN A 8 10.66 4.29 -10.57
CA GLN A 8 11.92 3.62 -10.89
C GLN A 8 13.09 4.16 -10.06
N LYS A 9 13.13 5.46 -9.77
CA LYS A 9 14.12 6.05 -8.86
C LYS A 9 13.94 5.57 -7.41
N ILE A 10 12.71 5.50 -6.91
CA ILE A 10 12.41 4.97 -5.57
C ILE A 10 12.84 3.51 -5.47
N ILE A 11 12.50 2.69 -6.46
CA ILE A 11 12.93 1.28 -6.51
C ILE A 11 14.46 1.22 -6.50
N LYS A 12 15.13 2.02 -7.34
CA LYS A 12 16.60 2.07 -7.35
C LYS A 12 17.17 2.36 -5.97
N GLU A 13 16.65 3.35 -5.27
CA GLU A 13 17.11 3.69 -3.91
C GLU A 13 16.86 2.54 -2.92
N CYS A 14 15.71 1.87 -3.01
CA CYS A 14 15.43 0.68 -2.20
C CYS A 14 16.43 -0.46 -2.48
N ARG A 15 16.90 -0.60 -3.72
CA ARG A 15 17.92 -1.60 -4.07
C ARG A 15 19.27 -1.25 -3.46
N GLU A 16 19.65 0.01 -3.42
CA GLU A 16 20.87 0.43 -2.71
C GLU A 16 20.75 0.19 -1.21
N ILE A 17 19.61 0.50 -0.59
CA ILE A 17 19.33 0.16 0.81
C ILE A 17 19.43 -1.36 1.04
N GLY A 18 18.87 -2.17 0.14
CA GLY A 18 19.00 -3.62 0.20
C GLY A 18 20.45 -4.12 0.08
N ASN A 19 21.25 -3.51 -0.79
CA ASN A 19 22.67 -3.80 -0.96
C ASN A 19 23.49 -3.48 0.28
N ASP A 20 23.27 -2.29 0.85
CA ASP A 20 23.96 -1.82 2.07
C ASP A 20 23.59 -2.69 3.28
N GLY A 21 22.36 -3.20 3.29
CA GLY A 21 21.84 -4.10 4.30
C GLY A 21 20.95 -3.41 5.33
N LEU A 22 20.09 -4.22 5.92
CA LEU A 22 19.21 -3.85 7.01
C LEU A 22 19.95 -3.92 8.35
N ASP A 23 19.43 -3.21 9.35
CA ASP A 23 19.95 -3.15 10.72
C ASP A 23 19.91 -4.52 11.43
N ASN A 24 19.15 -5.49 10.90
CA ASN A 24 19.16 -6.89 11.36
C ASN A 24 20.32 -7.74 10.76
N GLY A 25 21.17 -7.14 9.93
CA GLY A 25 22.33 -7.79 9.30
C GLY A 25 22.06 -8.47 7.97
N ILE A 26 20.81 -8.51 7.49
CA ILE A 26 20.45 -9.10 6.21
C ILE A 26 20.68 -8.07 5.10
N HIS A 27 21.37 -8.48 4.04
CA HIS A 27 21.61 -7.68 2.85
C HIS A 27 21.37 -8.53 1.60
N ALA A 28 20.95 -7.90 0.51
CA ALA A 28 20.71 -8.57 -0.75
C ALA A 28 20.75 -7.62 -1.95
N SER A 29 21.30 -8.13 -3.05
CA SER A 29 21.24 -7.45 -4.34
C SER A 29 19.92 -7.74 -5.04
N ILE A 30 18.95 -6.85 -4.82
CA ILE A 30 17.66 -6.88 -5.51
C ILE A 30 17.88 -6.67 -7.02
N PRO A 31 17.38 -7.56 -7.90
CA PRO A 31 17.49 -7.39 -9.35
C PRO A 31 16.72 -6.16 -9.84
N ASP A 32 16.92 -5.78 -11.11
CA ASP A 32 16.09 -4.77 -11.75
C ASP A 32 14.61 -5.21 -11.74
N LEU A 33 13.72 -4.30 -11.34
CA LEU A 33 12.28 -4.55 -11.25
C LEU A 33 11.52 -3.82 -12.35
N ASN A 34 10.65 -4.57 -13.02
CA ASN A 34 9.67 -4.06 -13.96
C ASN A 34 8.48 -3.50 -13.18
N VAL A 35 8.04 -2.31 -13.55
CA VAL A 35 6.80 -1.73 -13.03
C VAL A 35 5.74 -1.81 -14.12
N ASP A 36 4.63 -2.44 -13.79
CA ASP A 36 3.43 -2.44 -14.62
C ASP A 36 2.33 -1.61 -13.95
N ILE A 37 1.68 -0.73 -14.69
CA ILE A 37 0.56 0.08 -14.17
C ILE A 37 -0.71 -0.47 -14.82
N VAL A 38 -1.47 -1.25 -14.05
CA VAL A 38 -2.65 -1.96 -14.53
C VAL A 38 -3.90 -1.10 -14.45
N THR A 39 -4.81 -1.32 -15.39
CA THR A 39 -6.09 -0.60 -15.51
C THR A 39 -7.25 -1.58 -15.66
N PRO A 40 -8.43 -1.27 -15.10
CA PRO A 40 -9.64 -2.07 -15.33
C PRO A 40 -9.95 -2.27 -16.82
N PRO A 41 -10.56 -3.39 -17.23
CA PRO A 41 -10.99 -4.51 -16.39
C PRO A 41 -9.90 -5.57 -16.17
N ILE A 42 -8.69 -5.33 -16.67
CA ILE A 42 -7.54 -6.24 -16.57
C ILE A 42 -6.64 -5.77 -15.42
N ASP A 43 -7.26 -5.43 -14.29
CA ASP A 43 -6.58 -5.19 -13.03
C ASP A 43 -6.92 -6.32 -12.04
N PHE A 44 -6.28 -6.27 -10.87
CA PHE A 44 -6.48 -7.26 -9.82
C PHE A 44 -7.38 -6.71 -8.72
N LEU A 45 -8.04 -7.56 -7.95
CA LEU A 45 -8.74 -7.12 -6.73
C LEU A 45 -7.74 -6.80 -5.59
N GLY A 46 -6.69 -7.61 -5.46
CA GLY A 46 -5.70 -7.49 -4.39
C GLY A 46 -6.22 -8.04 -3.06
N ALA A 47 -5.34 -8.65 -2.26
CA ALA A 47 -5.70 -9.07 -0.91
C ALA A 47 -6.05 -7.83 -0.08
N GLY A 48 -7.21 -7.81 0.58
CA GLY A 48 -7.66 -6.66 1.36
C GLY A 48 -7.86 -5.36 0.56
N GLY A 49 -7.90 -5.43 -0.77
CA GLY A 49 -7.95 -4.25 -1.63
C GLY A 49 -6.60 -3.57 -1.85
N ASN A 50 -5.48 -4.24 -1.57
CA ASN A 50 -4.13 -3.70 -1.80
C ASN A 50 -3.99 -3.24 -3.27
N PRO A 51 -3.60 -1.98 -3.52
CA PRO A 51 -3.47 -1.44 -4.88
C PRO A 51 -2.09 -1.72 -5.52
N ALA A 52 -1.21 -2.46 -4.87
CA ALA A 52 0.08 -2.90 -5.38
C ALA A 52 0.24 -4.41 -5.16
N VAL A 53 1.09 -5.05 -5.96
CA VAL A 53 1.49 -6.46 -5.77
C VAL A 53 2.85 -6.74 -6.41
N PHE A 54 3.69 -7.46 -5.67
CA PHE A 54 4.86 -8.14 -6.20
C PHE A 54 4.47 -9.47 -6.86
N VAL A 55 4.82 -9.63 -8.14
CA VAL A 55 4.43 -10.78 -8.95
C VAL A 55 5.31 -11.99 -8.63
N ASN A 56 4.92 -12.74 -7.62
CA ASN A 56 5.50 -14.05 -7.31
C ASN A 56 4.88 -15.16 -8.18
N LYS A 57 5.33 -16.41 -8.00
CA LYS A 57 4.83 -17.59 -8.73
C LYS A 57 3.30 -17.79 -8.61
N ASN A 58 2.73 -17.54 -7.43
CA ASN A 58 1.30 -17.72 -7.18
C ASN A 58 0.49 -16.63 -7.89
N THR A 59 0.89 -15.37 -7.73
CA THR A 59 0.30 -14.22 -8.44
C THR A 59 0.35 -14.41 -9.95
N PHE A 60 1.51 -14.84 -10.47
CA PHE A 60 1.67 -15.11 -11.90
C PHE A 60 0.80 -16.27 -12.39
N LYS A 61 0.65 -17.34 -11.61
CA LYS A 61 -0.23 -18.47 -11.96
C LYS A 61 -1.70 -18.02 -12.09
N LEU A 62 -2.14 -17.10 -11.23
CA LEU A 62 -3.52 -16.61 -11.22
C LEU A 62 -3.80 -15.59 -12.34
N LEU A 63 -2.85 -14.69 -12.60
CA LEU A 63 -3.09 -13.49 -13.42
C LEU A 63 -2.17 -13.34 -14.62
N GLY A 64 -1.03 -14.04 -14.67
CA GLY A 64 -0.01 -13.86 -15.71
C GLY A 64 -0.51 -14.11 -17.13
N SER A 65 -1.55 -14.94 -17.31
CA SER A 65 -2.20 -15.12 -18.62
C SER A 65 -2.85 -13.85 -19.18
N LEU A 66 -3.20 -12.90 -18.31
CA LEU A 66 -3.77 -11.60 -18.64
C LEU A 66 -2.69 -10.51 -18.83
N HIS A 67 -1.46 -10.76 -18.35
CA HIS A 67 -0.38 -9.79 -18.29
C HIS A 67 0.92 -10.38 -18.87
N ARG A 68 1.09 -10.28 -20.18
CA ARG A 68 2.20 -10.93 -20.91
C ARG A 68 3.59 -10.41 -20.54
N ASP A 69 3.67 -9.18 -20.04
CA ASP A 69 4.94 -8.52 -19.71
C ASP A 69 5.35 -8.74 -18.24
N TRP A 70 4.56 -9.48 -17.46
CA TRP A 70 4.90 -9.83 -16.10
C TRP A 70 6.02 -10.87 -16.09
N ILE A 71 7.02 -10.61 -15.24
CA ILE A 71 8.14 -11.50 -15.00
C ILE A 71 8.10 -11.89 -13.53
N VAL A 72 8.04 -13.20 -13.28
CA VAL A 72 8.03 -13.78 -11.93
C VAL A 72 9.25 -13.28 -11.15
N ASP A 73 8.99 -12.84 -9.92
CA ASP A 73 9.95 -12.32 -8.96
C ASP A 73 10.73 -11.08 -9.46
N ARG A 74 10.19 -10.39 -10.49
CA ARG A 74 10.78 -9.17 -11.06
C ARG A 74 9.77 -8.10 -11.45
N THR A 75 8.47 -8.34 -11.31
CA THR A 75 7.45 -7.35 -11.63
C THR A 75 6.73 -6.87 -10.38
N ILE A 76 6.59 -5.57 -10.24
CA ILE A 76 5.65 -4.91 -9.34
C ILE A 76 4.49 -4.38 -10.19
N ALA A 77 3.28 -4.85 -9.93
CA ALA A 77 2.08 -4.37 -10.59
C ALA A 77 1.33 -3.39 -9.68
N LEU A 78 1.00 -2.21 -10.21
CA LEU A 78 0.37 -1.11 -9.49
C LEU A 78 -0.97 -0.76 -10.15
N LYS A 79 -2.04 -0.65 -9.37
CA LYS A 79 -3.31 -0.14 -9.89
C LYS A 79 -3.22 1.36 -10.14
N ILE A 80 -3.86 1.83 -11.22
CA ILE A 80 -3.96 3.26 -11.49
C ILE A 80 -4.60 4.06 -10.33
N SER A 81 -5.47 3.44 -9.54
CA SER A 81 -6.10 4.07 -8.37
C SER A 81 -5.14 4.36 -7.21
N LEU A 82 -3.98 3.70 -7.14
CA LEU A 82 -2.93 4.02 -6.16
C LEU A 82 -2.49 5.48 -6.28
N PHE A 83 -2.42 5.99 -7.51
CA PHE A 83 -1.93 7.34 -7.81
C PHE A 83 -2.87 8.46 -7.36
N ASN A 84 -4.06 8.12 -6.86
CA ASN A 84 -4.98 9.06 -6.21
C ASN A 84 -4.67 9.28 -4.72
N GLN A 85 -3.72 8.54 -4.15
CA GLN A 85 -3.34 8.65 -2.75
C GLN A 85 -2.25 9.71 -2.52
N ALA A 86 -2.03 10.05 -1.25
CA ALA A 86 -0.93 10.94 -0.86
C ALA A 86 0.44 10.34 -1.29
N PRO A 87 1.43 11.17 -1.64
CA PRO A 87 2.74 10.70 -2.09
C PRO A 87 3.38 9.64 -1.18
N ILE A 88 3.31 9.81 0.14
CA ILE A 88 3.89 8.85 1.09
C ILE A 88 3.21 7.48 1.04
N GLN A 89 1.90 7.42 0.75
CA GLN A 89 1.18 6.16 0.63
C GLN A 89 1.59 5.41 -0.66
N ILE A 90 1.80 6.15 -1.75
CA ILE A 90 2.30 5.60 -3.01
C ILE A 90 3.73 5.06 -2.83
N ILE A 91 4.61 5.86 -2.22
CA ILE A 91 6.00 5.47 -1.93
C ILE A 91 6.01 4.24 -1.03
N GLY A 92 5.26 4.26 0.06
CA GLY A 92 5.18 3.14 1.00
C GLY A 92 4.72 1.84 0.36
N ALA A 93 3.71 1.89 -0.53
CA ALA A 93 3.30 0.70 -1.30
C ALA A 93 4.43 0.18 -2.19
N ILE A 94 5.16 1.05 -2.91
CA ILE A 94 6.29 0.65 -3.76
C ILE A 94 7.42 0.03 -2.92
N VAL A 95 7.75 0.65 -1.78
CA VAL A 95 8.78 0.16 -0.87
C VAL A 95 8.39 -1.22 -0.33
N HIS A 96 7.12 -1.40 0.08
CA HIS A 96 6.60 -2.67 0.55
C HIS A 96 6.76 -3.80 -0.49
N GLU A 97 6.30 -3.58 -1.73
CA GLU A 97 6.46 -4.58 -2.80
C GLU A 97 7.94 -4.83 -3.15
N THR A 98 8.78 -3.81 -3.02
CA THR A 98 10.24 -3.97 -3.15
C THR A 98 10.81 -4.80 -2.01
N GLY A 99 10.23 -4.75 -0.81
CA GLY A 99 10.55 -5.61 0.33
C GLY A 99 10.30 -7.09 0.04
N HIS A 100 9.23 -7.43 -0.69
CA HIS A 100 9.04 -8.80 -1.16
C HIS A 100 10.15 -9.24 -2.14
N ALA A 101 10.53 -8.35 -3.06
CA ALA A 101 11.66 -8.61 -3.96
C ALA A 101 12.99 -8.78 -3.19
N PHE A 102 13.19 -7.99 -2.13
CA PHE A 102 14.32 -8.12 -1.22
C PHE A 102 14.33 -9.49 -0.54
N ASN A 103 13.20 -9.95 0.01
CA ASN A 103 13.13 -11.24 0.68
C ASN A 103 13.57 -12.39 -0.26
N VAL A 104 13.07 -12.37 -1.50
CA VAL A 104 13.46 -13.35 -2.53
C VAL A 104 14.95 -13.27 -2.84
N ALA A 105 15.49 -12.06 -3.02
CA ALA A 105 16.91 -11.86 -3.32
C ALA A 105 17.82 -12.28 -2.15
N ALA A 106 17.38 -12.04 -0.92
CA ALA A 106 18.07 -12.40 0.33
C ALA A 106 17.99 -13.88 0.68
N GLN A 107 17.19 -14.66 -0.06
CA GLN A 107 16.92 -16.07 0.22
C GLN A 107 16.36 -16.31 1.63
N ILE A 108 15.55 -15.37 2.11
CA ILE A 108 14.75 -15.52 3.33
C ILE A 108 13.30 -15.79 2.96
N ASP A 109 12.50 -16.23 3.93
CA ASP A 109 11.08 -16.45 3.70
C ASP A 109 10.43 -15.16 3.20
N ASN A 110 9.80 -15.22 2.04
CA ASN A 110 9.06 -14.09 1.50
C ASN A 110 7.72 -13.99 2.22
N THR A 111 7.73 -13.36 3.40
CA THR A 111 6.56 -13.13 4.27
C THR A 111 6.21 -11.64 4.33
N GLU A 112 4.95 -11.35 4.67
CA GLU A 112 4.50 -10.01 5.05
C GLU A 112 5.38 -9.41 6.16
N THR A 113 5.69 -10.21 7.19
CA THR A 113 6.53 -9.80 8.32
C THR A 113 7.91 -9.31 7.85
N ASN A 114 8.55 -10.02 6.92
CA ASN A 114 9.85 -9.62 6.39
C ASN A 114 9.72 -8.41 5.45
N ALA A 115 8.64 -8.32 4.66
CA ALA A 115 8.36 -7.13 3.85
C ALA A 115 8.12 -5.87 4.72
N TYR A 116 7.42 -5.99 5.86
CA TYR A 116 7.23 -4.89 6.82
C TYR A 116 8.54 -4.43 7.46
N ILE A 117 9.45 -5.36 7.76
CA ILE A 117 10.79 -5.02 8.28
C ILE A 117 11.53 -4.16 7.25
N PHE A 118 11.60 -4.61 6.00
CA PHE A 118 12.21 -3.83 4.92
C PHE A 118 11.51 -2.47 4.74
N GLU A 119 10.18 -2.45 4.72
CA GLU A 119 9.37 -1.23 4.57
C GLU A 119 9.71 -0.17 5.62
N ILE A 120 9.73 -0.54 6.89
CA ILE A 120 10.01 0.40 7.98
C ILE A 120 11.43 0.94 7.87
N GLU A 121 12.42 0.06 7.68
CA GLU A 121 13.82 0.48 7.61
C GLU A 121 14.11 1.34 6.38
N ALA A 122 13.63 0.93 5.21
CA ALA A 122 13.81 1.69 4.00
C ALA A 122 13.16 3.07 4.10
N ILE A 123 11.93 3.18 4.61
CA ILE A 123 11.28 4.49 4.79
C ILE A 123 12.05 5.37 5.78
N LEU A 124 12.53 4.82 6.89
CA LEU A 124 13.37 5.57 7.85
C LEU A 124 14.69 6.02 7.22
N HIS A 125 15.31 5.18 6.38
CA HIS A 125 16.52 5.55 5.64
C HIS A 125 16.24 6.70 4.66
N LEU A 126 15.18 6.58 3.85
CA LEU A 126 14.76 7.61 2.88
C LEU A 126 14.37 8.93 3.57
N LEU A 127 13.81 8.86 4.78
CA LEU A 127 13.54 10.04 5.61
C LEU A 127 14.85 10.69 6.06
N LYS A 128 15.77 9.91 6.63
CA LYS A 128 17.05 10.39 7.16
C LYS A 128 17.95 11.00 6.09
N SER A 129 17.92 10.47 4.87
CA SER A 129 18.68 11.03 3.73
C SER A 129 18.03 12.28 3.13
N GLY A 130 16.82 12.65 3.56
CA GLY A 130 16.04 13.75 2.98
C GLY A 130 15.46 13.41 1.60
N TYR A 131 15.59 12.16 1.12
CA TYR A 131 15.11 11.74 -0.19
C TYR A 131 13.60 11.95 -0.34
N LEU A 132 12.84 11.68 0.73
CA LEU A 132 11.39 11.86 0.77
C LEU A 132 10.95 13.32 0.59
N LEU A 133 11.76 14.30 1.02
CA LEU A 133 11.44 15.73 0.84
C LEU A 133 11.36 16.12 -0.64
N SER A 134 12.12 15.46 -1.51
CA SER A 134 12.06 15.69 -2.96
C SER A 134 10.69 15.33 -3.59
N TYR A 135 9.89 14.54 -2.86
CA TYR A 135 8.51 14.18 -3.22
C TYR A 135 7.46 14.95 -2.41
N GLY A 136 7.89 15.92 -1.59
CA GLY A 136 7.00 16.67 -0.72
C GLY A 136 6.52 15.91 0.51
N CYS A 137 7.19 14.81 0.88
CA CYS A 137 6.88 14.06 2.09
C CYS A 137 7.72 14.57 3.26
N THR A 138 7.03 15.12 4.27
CA THR A 138 7.61 15.58 5.52
C THR A 138 7.76 14.43 6.52
N GLU A 139 8.50 14.67 7.60
CA GLU A 139 8.58 13.75 8.73
C GLU A 139 7.19 13.41 9.30
N THR A 140 6.31 14.41 9.40
CA THR A 140 4.92 14.23 9.82
C THR A 140 4.16 13.26 8.90
N ASP A 141 4.35 13.36 7.58
CA ASP A 141 3.70 12.46 6.62
C ASP A 141 4.17 11.01 6.80
N VAL A 142 5.46 10.81 7.10
CA VAL A 142 6.04 9.49 7.38
C VAL A 142 5.44 8.88 8.64
N TYR A 143 5.30 9.66 9.73
CA TYR A 143 4.69 9.13 10.94
C TYR A 143 3.20 8.86 10.80
N PHE A 144 2.45 9.68 10.06
CA PHE A 144 1.07 9.36 9.71
C PHE A 144 0.96 8.09 8.87
N TYR A 145 1.90 7.88 7.93
CA TYR A 145 1.98 6.65 7.18
C TYR A 145 2.21 5.45 8.10
N PHE A 146 3.21 5.50 8.98
CA PHE A 146 3.46 4.42 9.93
C PHE A 146 2.27 4.15 10.86
N ASP A 147 1.61 5.19 11.37
CA ASP A 147 0.40 5.03 12.19
C ASP A 147 -0.71 4.30 11.43
N SER A 148 -0.94 4.68 10.17
CA SER A 148 -1.92 4.01 9.30
C SER A 148 -1.57 2.54 9.02
N ARG A 149 -0.30 2.16 9.13
CA ARG A 149 0.21 0.81 8.88
C ARG A 149 0.33 -0.03 10.17
N LEU A 150 0.23 0.56 11.36
CA LEU A 150 0.45 -0.14 12.64
C LEU A 150 -0.39 -1.40 12.82
N SER A 151 -1.64 -1.41 12.35
CA SER A 151 -2.53 -2.58 12.45
C SER A 151 -2.03 -3.77 11.62
N TYR A 152 -1.35 -3.53 10.51
CA TYR A 152 -0.72 -4.55 9.68
C TYR A 152 0.55 -5.05 10.35
N TYR A 153 1.43 -4.16 10.80
CA TYR A 153 2.68 -4.55 11.46
C TYR A 153 2.43 -5.41 12.71
N ARG A 154 1.38 -5.10 13.49
CA ARG A 154 0.98 -5.90 14.67
C ARG A 154 0.68 -7.35 14.33
N GLN A 155 0.21 -7.64 13.12
CA GLN A 155 -0.06 -9.01 12.69
C GLN A 155 1.23 -9.81 12.58
N GLY A 156 2.36 -9.21 12.19
CA GLY A 156 3.66 -9.90 12.09
C GLY A 156 4.50 -9.94 13.38
N VAL A 157 4.15 -9.17 14.42
CA VAL A 157 4.96 -9.06 15.66
C VAL A 157 5.17 -10.39 16.38
N HIS A 158 4.18 -11.27 16.35
CA HIS A 158 4.28 -12.57 17.00
C HIS A 158 5.30 -13.51 16.34
N GLU A 159 5.63 -13.25 15.06
CA GLU A 159 6.60 -14.01 14.27
C GLU A 159 8.01 -13.42 14.39
N SER A 160 8.14 -12.13 14.70
CA SER A 160 9.43 -11.44 14.72
C SER A 160 9.59 -10.46 15.88
N LYS A 161 10.51 -10.79 16.79
CA LYS A 161 10.99 -9.87 17.84
C LYS A 161 11.63 -8.61 17.26
N TYR A 162 12.21 -8.72 16.08
CA TYR A 162 12.87 -7.61 15.43
C TYR A 162 11.85 -6.58 14.93
N LEU A 163 10.77 -7.04 14.27
CA LEU A 163 9.65 -6.17 13.89
C LEU A 163 9.03 -5.48 15.11
N ALA A 164 8.89 -6.20 16.23
CA ALA A 164 8.43 -5.61 17.49
C ALA A 164 9.31 -4.43 17.94
N SER A 165 10.64 -4.56 17.82
CA SER A 165 11.58 -3.50 18.17
C SER A 165 11.48 -2.29 17.24
N LEU A 166 11.29 -2.51 15.93
CA LEU A 166 11.08 -1.44 14.96
C LEU A 166 9.79 -0.67 15.24
N MET A 167 8.73 -1.39 15.61
CA MET A 167 7.46 -0.77 15.99
C MET A 167 7.58 0.13 17.21
N GLU A 168 8.38 -0.24 18.20
CA GLU A 168 8.63 0.66 19.35
C GLU A 168 9.42 1.90 18.93
N LYS A 169 10.39 1.78 18.00
CA LYS A 169 11.11 2.94 17.47
C LYS A 169 10.18 3.95 16.77
N ILE A 170 9.29 3.46 15.89
CA ILE A 170 8.40 4.35 15.12
C ILE A 170 7.24 4.94 15.93
N LYS A 171 6.87 4.33 17.07
CA LYS A 171 5.85 4.86 18.00
C LYS A 171 6.33 6.05 18.85
N VAL A 172 7.64 6.19 19.06
CA VAL A 172 8.21 7.14 20.04
C VAL A 172 8.41 8.56 19.48
N SER A 173 8.13 8.77 18.19
CA SER A 173 8.48 10.00 17.47
C SER A 173 7.29 10.98 17.34
N PRO A 174 7.53 12.28 17.07
CA PRO A 174 7.01 13.38 17.88
C PRO A 174 5.48 13.45 17.95
N LYS A 175 4.95 13.56 19.17
CA LYS A 175 3.63 14.18 19.33
C LYS A 175 3.73 15.61 18.80
N PRO A 176 2.77 16.08 17.99
CA PRO A 176 2.70 17.51 17.70
C PRO A 176 2.68 18.25 19.03
N GLU A 177 3.58 19.22 19.19
CA GLU A 177 3.44 20.17 20.29
C GLU A 177 2.03 20.75 20.19
N PRO A 178 1.25 20.77 21.28
CA PRO A 178 -0.03 21.44 21.25
C PRO A 178 0.24 22.88 20.86
N GLU A 179 -0.28 23.30 19.69
CA GLU A 179 -0.28 24.70 19.30
C GLU A 179 -0.72 25.51 20.52
N ALA A 180 0.14 26.42 20.98
CA ALA A 180 -0.20 27.30 22.08
C ALA A 180 -1.51 28.01 21.74
N SER A 181 -2.57 27.66 22.48
CA SER A 181 -3.90 28.20 22.30
C SER A 181 -3.83 29.73 22.17
N PRO A 182 -4.47 30.35 21.17
CA PRO A 182 -4.58 31.80 21.13
C PRO A 182 -5.24 32.28 22.42
N LEU A 183 -4.59 33.23 23.11
CA LEU A 183 -5.16 33.91 24.27
C LEU A 183 -6.57 34.41 23.95
N PRO A 184 -7.56 34.21 24.85
CA PRO A 184 -8.92 34.63 24.59
C PRO A 184 -9.01 36.15 24.56
N SER A 185 -9.37 36.70 23.40
CA SER A 185 -9.74 38.10 23.26
C SER A 185 -11.17 38.27 23.79
N ILE A 186 -11.31 38.90 24.95
CA ILE A 186 -12.60 39.33 25.49
C ILE A 186 -12.98 40.65 24.83
N SER A 187 -14.12 40.70 24.14
CA SER A 187 -15.05 41.83 24.26
C SER A 187 -16.44 41.47 23.75
N LEU A 188 -17.42 41.75 24.61
CA LEU A 188 -18.87 41.71 24.37
C LEU A 188 -19.28 42.69 23.26
N VAL A 189 -20.41 42.40 22.57
CA VAL A 189 -21.65 43.21 22.59
C VAL A 189 -22.80 42.42 21.93
N SER A 190 -23.98 42.61 22.50
CA SER A 190 -25.27 41.93 22.31
C SER A 190 -26.02 42.22 20.99
N THR A 191 -26.88 41.24 20.63
CA THR A 191 -27.96 41.10 19.62
C THR A 191 -29.02 42.25 19.60
N PRO A 192 -30.09 42.31 18.72
CA PRO A 192 -30.79 41.21 18.01
C PRO A 192 -31.57 41.49 16.67
N ILE A 193 -32.28 40.44 16.19
CA ILE A 193 -33.54 40.35 15.37
C ILE A 193 -33.49 40.43 13.82
N ILE A 194 -33.95 39.38 13.10
CA ILE A 194 -35.23 39.25 12.32
C ILE A 194 -35.29 37.94 11.50
N ALA A 195 -36.53 37.48 11.29
CA ALA A 195 -37.08 36.17 10.97
C ALA A 195 -37.13 35.72 9.49
N SER A 196 -37.38 34.40 9.32
CA SER A 196 -38.18 33.71 8.26
C SER A 196 -37.64 33.72 6.81
N THR A 197 -37.67 32.65 6.01
CA THR A 197 -38.76 31.71 5.65
C THR A 197 -38.23 30.46 4.90
N ASN A 198 -39.06 29.41 4.90
CA ASN A 198 -39.02 28.11 4.19
C ASN A 198 -38.58 28.13 2.70
N VAL A 199 -38.02 27.02 2.20
CA VAL A 199 -38.53 26.21 1.06
C VAL A 199 -37.91 24.79 1.05
N SER A 200 -38.78 23.80 0.90
CA SER A 200 -38.58 22.36 0.75
C SER A 200 -38.26 21.89 -0.68
N THR A 201 -37.51 20.80 -0.88
CA THR A 201 -37.93 19.54 -1.58
C THR A 201 -36.77 18.52 -1.76
N PRO A 202 -37.07 17.22 -2.03
CA PRO A 202 -36.23 16.07 -1.65
C PRO A 202 -35.58 15.34 -2.83
N GLN A 203 -34.56 14.50 -2.57
CA GLN A 203 -34.21 13.38 -3.46
C GLN A 203 -33.82 12.10 -2.73
N ARG A 204 -34.18 11.01 -3.41
CA ARG A 204 -34.31 9.61 -3.03
C ARG A 204 -33.09 8.79 -3.51
N ASN A 205 -33.04 7.54 -3.02
CA ASN A 205 -32.39 6.34 -3.59
C ASN A 205 -30.87 6.22 -3.38
N THR A 206 -30.25 5.06 -3.11
CA THR A 206 -30.66 3.64 -2.99
C THR A 206 -29.45 2.91 -2.38
N LEU A 207 -29.65 2.06 -1.37
CA LEU A 207 -28.60 1.19 -0.81
C LEU A 207 -28.73 -0.20 -1.44
N PHE A 208 -27.73 -0.67 -2.19
CA PHE A 208 -27.61 -2.07 -2.59
C PHE A 208 -26.51 -2.76 -1.78
N ALA A 209 -26.89 -3.80 -1.05
CA ALA A 209 -26.00 -4.68 -0.31
C ALA A 209 -25.34 -5.70 -1.26
N GLN A 210 -24.04 -5.96 -1.08
CA GLN A 210 -23.36 -7.09 -1.71
C GLN A 210 -23.12 -8.20 -0.68
N LYS A 211 -23.51 -9.42 -1.06
CA LYS A 211 -23.49 -10.65 -0.26
C LYS A 211 -22.21 -11.42 -0.58
N LEU A 212 -21.34 -11.62 0.42
CA LEU A 212 -20.14 -12.48 0.33
C LEU A 212 -20.54 -13.97 0.28
N ILE A 213 -20.00 -14.71 -0.68
CA ILE A 213 -20.00 -16.18 -0.70
C ILE A 213 -18.59 -16.64 -0.37
N LYS A 214 -18.41 -17.32 0.77
CA LYS A 214 -17.19 -18.07 1.12
C LYS A 214 -17.34 -19.51 0.63
N THR A 215 -16.39 -20.02 -0.15
CA THR A 215 -16.21 -21.45 -0.38
C THR A 215 -14.77 -21.83 -0.03
N SER A 216 -14.62 -22.69 0.97
CA SER A 216 -13.35 -23.24 1.46
C SER A 216 -12.98 -24.51 0.71
N LEU A 217 -11.71 -24.67 0.34
CA LEU A 217 -11.09 -25.94 -0.07
C LEU A 217 -9.65 -26.05 0.50
N PRO A 218 -9.10 -27.28 0.62
CA PRO A 218 -8.31 -27.71 1.78
C PRO A 218 -6.81 -27.40 1.71
N LYS A 219 -6.24 -27.20 2.91
CA LYS A 219 -4.82 -27.05 3.22
C LYS A 219 -4.13 -28.41 3.09
N ASP A 220 -3.02 -28.47 2.37
CA ASP A 220 -1.86 -29.36 2.61
C ASP A 220 -0.79 -29.12 1.51
N SER A 221 0.16 -28.21 1.78
CA SER A 221 1.43 -28.08 1.04
C SER A 221 2.44 -27.26 1.86
N PRO A 222 3.72 -27.68 1.99
CA PRO A 222 4.70 -27.04 2.88
C PRO A 222 5.34 -25.75 2.31
N PHE A 223 4.61 -24.96 1.50
CA PHE A 223 5.05 -23.66 0.95
C PHE A 223 3.88 -22.63 0.95
N SER A 224 3.16 -22.50 2.06
CA SER A 224 1.77 -21.99 2.09
C SER A 224 1.50 -20.68 2.87
N ASP A 225 2.49 -19.84 3.18
CA ASP A 225 2.22 -18.69 4.08
C ASP A 225 2.37 -17.30 3.44
N CYS A 226 2.30 -17.21 2.11
CA CYS A 226 2.03 -15.95 1.40
C CYS A 226 0.97 -16.15 0.32
N GLU A 227 -0.24 -16.48 0.77
CA GLU A 227 -1.43 -16.36 -0.06
C GLU A 227 -1.98 -14.94 0.07
N GLU A 228 -1.41 -14.00 -0.69
CA GLU A 228 -2.19 -12.87 -1.17
C GLU A 228 -3.33 -13.44 -2.03
N PHE A 229 -4.52 -13.58 -1.45
CA PHE A 229 -5.69 -14.04 -2.19
C PHE A 229 -6.13 -12.97 -3.18
N ILE A 230 -5.63 -13.06 -4.40
CA ILE A 230 -6.01 -12.19 -5.50
C ILE A 230 -7.10 -12.88 -6.32
N ASN A 231 -8.34 -12.41 -6.16
CA ASN A 231 -9.42 -12.80 -7.05
C ASN A 231 -9.34 -12.01 -8.37
N ALA A 232 -9.35 -12.72 -9.50
CA ALA A 232 -9.60 -12.11 -10.81
C ALA A 232 -11.10 -11.81 -10.91
N GLY A 233 -11.47 -10.53 -11.03
CA GLY A 233 -12.85 -10.14 -11.29
C GLY A 233 -13.30 -10.61 -12.67
N LYS A 234 -13.95 -11.78 -12.77
CA LYS A 234 -14.64 -12.17 -13.99
C LYS A 234 -15.96 -11.43 -14.09
N THR A 235 -15.98 -10.33 -14.85
CA THR A 235 -17.21 -9.77 -15.42
C THR A 235 -17.08 -9.75 -16.94
N LEU A 236 -17.17 -10.93 -17.55
CA LEU A 236 -17.46 -11.07 -18.98
C LEU A 236 -18.91 -11.55 -19.13
N THR A 237 -19.85 -10.61 -19.12
CA THR A 237 -21.13 -10.80 -19.80
C THR A 237 -21.12 -9.91 -21.04
N ALA A 238 -20.55 -10.42 -22.12
CA ALA A 238 -20.84 -9.90 -23.45
C ALA A 238 -22.11 -10.60 -23.97
N PRO A 239 -23.12 -9.87 -24.48
CA PRO A 239 -24.30 -10.50 -25.04
C PRO A 239 -23.96 -11.16 -26.37
N PHE A 240 -24.30 -12.44 -26.47
CA PHE A 240 -24.32 -13.23 -27.69
C PHE A 240 -25.36 -12.63 -28.65
N ILE A 241 -24.96 -11.76 -29.58
CA ILE A 241 -25.80 -11.42 -30.73
C ILE A 241 -25.45 -12.38 -31.86
N ARG A 242 -26.30 -13.41 -32.02
CA ARG A 242 -26.44 -14.12 -33.28
C ARG A 242 -27.04 -13.14 -34.30
N SER A 243 -26.25 -12.65 -35.26
CA SER A 243 -26.82 -12.22 -36.54
C SER A 243 -26.83 -13.43 -37.48
N LYS A 244 -28.05 -13.82 -37.86
CA LYS A 244 -28.28 -14.56 -39.10
C LYS A 244 -27.87 -13.65 -40.26
N LEU A 245 -27.07 -14.17 -41.18
CA LEU A 245 -27.24 -14.09 -42.65
C LEU A 245 -26.27 -15.09 -43.28
#